data_AF-A0A8J7QY80-F1
#
_entry.id   AF-A0A8J7QY80-F1
#
_cell.length_a   1.000
_cell.length_b   1.000
_cell.length_c   1.000
_cell.angle_alpha   90.00
_cell.angle_beta   90.00
_cell.angle_gamma   90.00
#
_symmetry.space_group_name_H-M   'P 1'
#
loop_
_entity.id
_entity.type
_entity.pdbx_description
1 polymer ?
#
loop_
_entity_poly.entity_id
_entity_poly.type
_entity_poly.pdbx_seq_one_letter_code
_entity_poly.pdbx_strand_id
1 'polypeptide(L)'
;MKKGLSTEDIAISILESLGYSVLERRKQVVVNNVNVAEIDIVARDQEGNLLAIEVKSGKASVTDIRQVFSNSKLINAKPLLICKGFSDSSAISLASELGISYLLLPEYYLFTFEDFKEIAKEIIYEVLSIYLSLEVN
;
A
#
# COMPACT_ATOMS: atom_id res chain seq x y z
N MET A 1 -22.85 0.78 -8.37
CA MET A 1 -22.07 -0.29 -7.71
C MET A 1 -21.18 0.36 -6.65
N LYS A 2 -21.20 -0.10 -5.40
CA LYS A 2 -20.21 0.32 -4.39
C LYS A 2 -18.83 -0.12 -4.89
N LYS A 3 -17.88 0.80 -5.05
CA LYS A 3 -16.46 0.44 -5.21
C LYS A 3 -16.08 -0.40 -3.99
N GLY A 4 -15.41 -1.53 -4.19
CA GLY A 4 -14.80 -2.27 -3.08
C GLY A 4 -13.83 -1.36 -2.32
N LEU A 5 -13.50 -1.72 -1.07
CA LEU A 5 -12.52 -1.00 -0.27
C LEU A 5 -11.20 -0.91 -1.04
N SER A 6 -10.62 0.29 -1.11
CA SER A 6 -9.29 0.44 -1.69
C SER A 6 -8.24 -0.09 -0.70
N THR A 7 -7.05 -0.36 -1.22
CA THR A 7 -5.87 -0.68 -0.42
C THR A 7 -5.62 0.39 0.66
N GLU A 8 -5.83 1.66 0.34
CA GLU A 8 -5.75 2.77 1.30
C GLU A 8 -6.81 2.68 2.40
N ASP A 9 -8.07 2.33 2.05
CA ASP A 9 -9.14 2.23 3.05
C ASP A 9 -8.83 1.14 4.08
N ILE A 10 -8.25 0.02 3.64
CA ILE A 10 -7.81 -1.06 4.54
C ILE A 10 -6.62 -0.60 5.39
N ALA A 11 -5.63 0.06 4.77
CA ALA A 11 -4.49 0.60 5.49
C ALA A 11 -4.91 1.60 6.58
N ILE A 12 -5.86 2.49 6.29
CA ILE A 12 -6.43 3.43 7.26
C ILE A 12 -7.07 2.69 8.43
N SER A 13 -7.93 1.71 8.16
CA SER A 13 -8.58 0.94 9.22
C SER A 13 -7.56 0.25 10.13
N ILE A 14 -6.46 -0.25 9.56
CA ILE A 14 -5.39 -0.88 10.33
C ILE A 14 -4.61 0.15 11.15
N LEU A 15 -4.24 1.29 10.55
CA LEU A 15 -3.59 2.40 11.25
C LEU A 15 -4.43 2.86 12.45
N GLU A 16 -5.73 3.09 12.27
CA GLU A 16 -6.62 3.49 13.35
C GLU A 16 -6.70 2.41 14.44
N SER A 17 -6.76 1.13 14.07
CA SER A 17 -6.76 0.01 15.04
C SER A 17 -5.47 -0.09 15.86
N LEU A 18 -4.35 0.40 15.30
CA LEU A 18 -3.04 0.46 15.95
C LEU A 18 -2.83 1.77 16.72
N GLY A 19 -3.85 2.64 16.80
CA GLY A 19 -3.82 3.88 17.57
C GLY A 19 -3.18 5.06 16.85
N TYR A 20 -2.99 4.98 15.53
CA TYR A 20 -2.63 6.15 14.73
C TYR A 20 -3.88 7.02 14.49
N SER A 21 -3.68 8.33 14.39
CA SER A 21 -4.73 9.29 14.03
C SER A 21 -4.53 9.76 12.59
N VAL A 22 -5.41 9.34 11.68
CA VAL A 22 -5.37 9.77 10.28
C VAL A 22 -5.85 11.21 10.17
N LEU A 23 -5.01 12.07 9.56
CA LEU A 23 -5.27 13.50 9.42
C LEU A 23 -5.78 13.87 8.03
N GLU A 24 -5.19 13.27 7.00
CA GLU A 24 -5.48 13.62 5.61
C GLU A 24 -5.21 12.41 4.69
N ARG A 25 -6.02 12.29 3.63
CA ARG A 25 -5.84 11.31 2.56
C ARG A 25 -5.45 12.02 1.28
N ARG A 26 -4.61 11.39 0.46
CA ARG A 26 -4.20 11.86 -0.87
C ARG A 26 -3.75 13.33 -0.84
N LYS A 27 -2.94 13.66 0.16
CA LYS A 27 -2.45 15.02 0.41
C LYS A 27 -1.62 15.46 -0.78
N GLN A 28 -2.08 16.52 -1.44
CA GLN A 28 -1.29 17.18 -2.48
C GLN A 28 -0.27 18.10 -1.82
N VAL A 29 0.98 18.00 -2.24
CA VAL A 29 2.07 18.84 -1.77
C VAL A 29 2.36 19.87 -2.85
N VAL A 30 2.08 21.14 -2.55
CA VAL A 30 2.21 22.25 -3.49
C VAL A 30 3.40 23.12 -3.10
N VAL A 31 4.32 23.33 -4.05
CA VAL A 31 5.47 24.22 -3.91
C VAL A 31 5.40 25.24 -5.06
N ASN A 32 5.42 26.53 -4.73
CA ASN A 32 5.31 27.62 -5.72
C ASN A 32 4.09 27.48 -6.65
N ASN A 33 2.92 27.12 -6.10
CA ASN A 33 1.67 26.82 -6.84
C ASN A 33 1.76 25.66 -7.84
N VAL A 34 2.81 24.85 -7.79
CA VAL A 34 2.94 23.62 -8.57
C VAL A 34 2.77 22.43 -7.65
N ASN A 35 1.91 21.50 -8.05
CA ASN A 35 1.79 20.22 -7.36
C ASN A 35 3.03 19.37 -7.66
N VAL A 36 3.80 19.04 -6.63
CA VAL A 36 5.08 18.34 -6.77
C VAL A 36 5.04 16.89 -6.27
N ALA A 37 4.08 16.55 -5.42
CA ALA A 37 3.93 15.21 -4.87
C ALA A 37 2.51 14.97 -4.35
N GLU A 38 2.11 13.70 -4.30
CA GLU A 38 0.95 13.21 -3.58
C GLU A 38 1.43 12.27 -2.46
N ILE A 39 0.85 12.39 -1.27
CA ILE A 39 1.08 11.49 -0.14
C ILE A 39 -0.23 10.76 0.13
N ASP A 40 -0.22 9.43 0.08
CA ASP A 40 -1.45 8.62 0.22
C ASP A 40 -2.17 8.92 1.54
N ILE A 41 -1.42 8.92 2.65
CA ILE A 41 -1.97 9.15 3.98
C ILE A 41 -1.00 10.02 4.80
N VAL A 42 -1.55 11.01 5.49
CA VAL A 42 -0.84 11.73 6.58
C VAL A 42 -1.53 11.40 7.89
N ALA A 43 -0.73 11.01 8.88
CA ALA A 43 -1.23 10.59 10.18
C ALA A 43 -0.33 11.08 11.32
N ARG A 44 -0.81 10.93 12.56
CA ARG A 44 0.02 11.00 13.77
C ARG A 44 0.12 9.64 14.44
N ASP A 45 1.30 9.33 14.95
CA ASP A 45 1.45 8.21 15.89
C ASP A 45 1.02 8.59 17.31
N GLN A 46 1.11 7.63 18.22
CA GLN A 46 0.72 7.77 19.63
C GLN A 46 1.64 8.75 20.40
N GLU A 47 2.85 9.01 19.91
CA GLU A 47 3.78 9.99 20.46
C GLU A 47 3.53 11.41 19.91
N GLY A 48 2.62 11.55 18.95
CA GLY A 48 2.29 12.80 18.28
C GLY A 48 3.21 13.15 17.11
N ASN A 49 4.09 12.25 16.67
CA ASN A 49 4.94 12.48 15.50
C ASN A 49 4.08 12.50 14.23
N LEU A 50 4.36 13.44 13.32
CA LEU A 50 3.72 13.49 12.01
C LEU A 50 4.34 12.42 11.10
N LEU A 51 3.50 11.65 10.42
CA LEU A 51 3.89 10.60 9.48
C LEU A 51 3.42 10.93 8.07
N ALA A 52 4.30 10.68 7.09
CA ALA A 52 3.94 10.57 5.68
C ALA A 52 3.93 9.10 5.30
N ILE A 53 2.77 8.60 4.88
CA ILE A 53 2.54 7.17 4.69
C ILE A 53 2.28 6.90 3.21
N GLU A 54 3.02 5.93 2.68
CA GLU A 54 2.82 5.35 1.34
C GLU A 54 2.23 3.94 1.50
N VAL A 55 1.23 3.60 0.70
CA VAL A 55 0.54 2.31 0.75
C VAL A 55 0.75 1.54 -0.54
N LYS A 56 1.42 0.39 -0.45
CA LYS A 56 1.64 -0.52 -1.57
C LYS A 56 0.80 -1.78 -1.43
N SER A 57 0.02 -2.10 -2.46
CA SER A 57 -0.75 -3.36 -2.54
C SER A 57 0.11 -4.62 -2.67
N GLY A 58 1.40 -4.47 -2.97
CA GLY A 58 2.34 -5.57 -3.23
C GLY A 58 3.62 -5.44 -2.41
N LYS A 59 4.68 -6.04 -2.94
CA LYS A 59 6.05 -5.87 -2.41
C LYS A 59 6.57 -4.48 -2.78
N ALA A 60 7.23 -3.81 -1.84
CA ALA A 60 7.86 -2.51 -2.04
C ALA A 60 9.21 -2.64 -2.76
N SER A 61 9.40 -1.79 -3.75
CA SER A 61 10.64 -1.66 -4.53
C SER A 61 11.50 -0.50 -4.02
N VAL A 62 12.74 -0.42 -4.49
CA VAL A 62 13.64 0.73 -4.25
C VAL A 62 13.00 2.07 -4.61
N THR A 63 12.17 2.11 -5.66
CA THR A 63 11.46 3.33 -6.08
C THR A 63 10.44 3.77 -5.03
N ASP A 64 9.65 2.84 -4.50
CA ASP A 64 8.65 3.13 -3.47
C ASP A 64 9.33 3.67 -2.19
N ILE A 65 10.50 3.11 -1.82
CA ILE A 65 11.31 3.59 -0.68
C ILE A 65 11.80 5.03 -0.89
N ARG A 66 12.29 5.35 -2.10
CA ARG A 66 12.72 6.73 -2.41
C ARG A 66 11.55 7.69 -2.40
N GLN A 67 10.39 7.27 -2.92
CA GLN A 67 9.19 8.09 -2.96
C GLN A 67 8.72 8.47 -1.56
N VAL A 68 8.51 7.49 -0.67
CA VAL A 68 8.08 7.77 0.70
C VAL A 68 9.10 8.63 1.46
N PHE A 69 10.40 8.37 1.26
CA PHE A 69 11.46 9.20 1.84
C PHE A 69 11.36 10.65 1.37
N SER A 70 11.42 10.89 0.06
CA SER A 70 11.40 12.24 -0.53
C SER A 70 10.12 12.98 -0.16
N ASN A 71 8.96 12.33 -0.26
CA ASN A 71 7.67 12.95 0.05
C ASN A 71 7.54 13.32 1.53
N SER A 72 8.05 12.46 2.44
CA SER A 72 8.04 12.77 3.88
C SER A 72 8.83 14.04 4.21
N LYS A 73 9.95 14.28 3.52
CA LYS A 73 10.78 15.48 3.72
C LYS A 73 10.07 16.76 3.30
N LEU A 74 9.23 16.71 2.27
CA LEU A 74 8.50 17.90 1.80
C LEU A 74 7.53 18.45 2.86
N ILE A 75 7.07 17.62 3.80
CA ILE A 75 6.16 18.01 4.88
C ILE A 75 6.78 17.89 6.27
N ASN A 76 8.09 17.67 6.36
CA ASN A 76 8.83 17.44 7.61
C ASN A 76 8.19 16.36 8.51
N ALA A 77 7.80 15.23 7.91
CA ALA A 77 7.22 14.08 8.59
C ALA A 77 8.20 12.89 8.62
N LYS A 78 7.97 11.94 9.52
CA LYS A 78 8.66 10.64 9.48
C LYS A 78 8.03 9.78 8.38
N PRO A 79 8.84 9.10 7.55
CA PRO A 79 8.32 8.21 6.51
C PRO A 79 7.84 6.88 7.11
N LEU A 80 6.69 6.40 6.66
CA LEU A 80 6.21 5.05 6.97
C LEU A 80 5.64 4.37 5.72
N LEU A 81 6.01 3.12 5.47
CA LEU A 81 5.57 2.33 4.33
C LEU A 81 4.66 1.19 4.77
N ILE A 82 3.52 1.00 4.11
CA ILE A 82 2.64 -0.15 4.32
C ILE A 82 2.70 -1.04 3.08
N CYS A 83 3.11 -2.31 3.22
CA CYS A 83 3.28 -3.21 2.08
C CYS A 83 3.18 -4.70 2.47
N LYS A 84 3.17 -5.61 1.48
CA LYS A 84 3.19 -7.07 1.70
C LYS A 84 4.60 -7.63 1.98
N GLY A 85 5.64 -6.82 1.82
CA GLY A 85 7.04 -7.22 1.87
C GLY A 85 7.91 -6.35 0.96
N PHE A 86 9.13 -6.80 0.68
CA PHE A 86 10.08 -6.10 -0.21
C PHE A 86 10.37 -6.92 -1.45
N SER A 87 10.65 -6.26 -2.58
CA SER A 87 10.94 -6.93 -3.86
C SER A 87 12.23 -7.74 -3.82
N ASP A 88 13.23 -7.21 -3.11
CA ASP A 88 14.59 -7.73 -3.05
C ASP A 88 15.34 -7.17 -1.82
N SER A 89 16.56 -7.64 -1.61
CA SER A 89 17.44 -7.19 -0.53
C SER A 89 17.89 -5.73 -0.68
N SER A 90 17.89 -5.17 -1.90
CA SER A 90 18.30 -3.77 -2.11
C SER A 90 17.24 -2.80 -1.58
N ALA A 91 15.95 -3.13 -1.75
CA ALA A 91 14.85 -2.36 -1.17
C ALA A 91 14.90 -2.39 0.37
N ILE A 92 15.19 -3.55 0.97
CA ILE A 92 15.33 -3.71 2.44
C ILE A 92 16.49 -2.86 2.96
N SER A 93 17.68 -3.00 2.35
CA SER A 93 18.87 -2.27 2.76
C SER A 93 18.67 -0.76 2.67
N LEU A 94 18.03 -0.28 1.59
CA LEU A 94 17.76 1.16 1.44
C LEU A 94 16.74 1.67 2.45
N ALA A 95 15.69 0.90 2.75
CA ALA A 95 14.70 1.28 3.76
C ALA A 95 15.36 1.46 5.13
N SER A 96 16.26 0.55 5.50
CA SER A 96 17.05 0.63 6.72
C SER A 96 17.96 1.87 6.74
N GLU A 97 18.71 2.09 5.66
CA GLU A 97 19.67 3.22 5.55
C GLU A 97 18.96 4.58 5.65
N LEU A 98 17.78 4.72 5.03
CA LEU A 98 17.01 5.96 5.04
C LEU A 98 16.12 6.13 6.27
N GLY A 99 16.13 5.17 7.20
CA GLY A 99 15.32 5.20 8.42
C GLY A 99 13.81 5.12 8.14
N ILE A 100 13.40 4.36 7.13
CA ILE A 100 11.99 4.18 6.78
C ILE A 100 11.36 3.16 7.72
N SER A 101 10.35 3.60 8.47
CA SER A 101 9.51 2.67 9.23
C SER A 101 8.60 1.91 8.26
N TYR A 102 8.30 0.65 8.54
CA TYR A 102 7.39 -0.11 7.70
C TYR A 102 6.46 -0.99 8.51
N LEU A 103 5.27 -1.20 7.95
CA LEU A 103 4.28 -2.11 8.47
C LEU A 103 3.99 -3.16 7.41
N LEU A 104 4.39 -4.40 7.70
CA LEU A 104 4.15 -5.54 6.83
C LEU A 104 2.77 -6.10 7.09
N LEU A 105 1.92 -6.06 6.07
CA LEU A 105 0.60 -6.66 6.12
C LEU A 105 0.62 -8.06 5.49
N PRO A 106 0.02 -9.06 6.15
CA PRO A 106 -0.23 -10.34 5.51
C PRO A 106 -0.94 -10.17 4.17
N GLU A 107 -0.64 -11.04 3.20
CA GLU A 107 -1.07 -10.86 1.80
C GLU A 107 -2.59 -10.68 1.65
N TYR A 108 -3.39 -11.30 2.52
CA TYR A 108 -4.85 -11.23 2.48
C TYR A 108 -5.42 -9.88 2.95
N TYR A 109 -4.68 -9.07 3.72
CA TYR A 109 -5.17 -7.76 4.14
C TYR A 109 -5.16 -6.74 3.01
N LEU A 110 -4.20 -6.84 2.10
CA LEU A 110 -4.09 -5.95 0.94
C LEU A 110 -4.67 -6.62 -0.31
N PHE A 111 -5.69 -7.45 -0.11
CA PHE A 111 -6.42 -8.15 -1.16
C PHE A 111 -7.58 -7.27 -1.65
N THR A 112 -7.53 -6.91 -2.93
CA THR A 112 -8.51 -6.02 -3.56
C THR A 112 -9.61 -6.83 -4.25
N PHE A 113 -10.71 -6.15 -4.58
CA PHE A 113 -11.77 -6.79 -5.37
C PHE A 113 -11.33 -7.17 -6.79
N GLU A 114 -10.30 -6.50 -7.34
CA GLU A 114 -9.76 -6.88 -8.65
C GLU A 114 -8.95 -8.17 -8.55
N ASP A 115 -8.15 -8.33 -7.49
CA ASP A 115 -7.45 -9.58 -7.20
C ASP A 115 -8.44 -10.75 -7.06
N PHE A 116 -9.59 -10.52 -6.41
CA PHE A 116 -10.66 -11.50 -6.33
C PHE A 116 -11.22 -11.91 -7.70
N LYS A 117 -11.46 -10.93 -8.59
CA LYS A 117 -11.99 -11.23 -9.93
C LYS A 117 -11.02 -12.05 -10.76
N GLU A 118 -9.73 -11.77 -10.67
CA GLU A 118 -8.72 -12.53 -11.41
C GLU A 118 -8.70 -13.99 -10.96
N ILE A 119 -8.63 -14.22 -9.65
CA ILE A 119 -8.67 -15.58 -9.08
C ILE A 119 -10.00 -16.28 -9.41
N ALA A 120 -11.12 -15.58 -9.28
CA ALA A 120 -12.43 -16.16 -9.60
C ALA A 120 -12.54 -16.56 -11.07
N LYS A 121 -12.01 -15.75 -11.99
CA LYS A 121 -11.94 -16.10 -13.41
C LYS A 121 -11.09 -17.34 -13.62
N GLU A 122 -9.91 -17.40 -13.01
CA GLU A 122 -8.99 -18.55 -13.13
C GLU A 122 -9.67 -19.84 -12.65
N ILE A 123 -10.32 -19.81 -11.48
CA ILE A 123 -11.07 -20.95 -10.95
C ILE A 123 -12.19 -21.37 -11.92
N ILE A 124 -12.95 -20.42 -12.47
CA ILE A 124 -14.02 -20.72 -13.43
C ILE A 124 -13.46 -21.36 -14.70
N TYR A 125 -12.36 -20.82 -15.24
CA TYR A 125 -11.69 -21.39 -16.41
C TYR A 125 -11.20 -22.81 -16.15
N GLU A 126 -10.60 -23.06 -14.99
CA GLU A 126 -10.09 -24.37 -14.61
C GLU A 126 -11.24 -25.40 -14.47
N VAL A 127 -12.32 -25.03 -13.79
CA VAL A 127 -13.53 -25.87 -13.66
C VAL A 127 -14.15 -26.18 -15.02
N LEU A 128 -14.28 -25.19 -15.90
CA LEU A 128 -14.83 -25.39 -17.25
C LEU A 128 -13.91 -26.27 -18.10
N SER A 129 -12.60 -26.11 -17.98
CA SER A 129 -11.62 -26.93 -18.71
C SER A 129 -11.69 -28.40 -18.29
N ILE A 130 -11.81 -28.65 -16.97
CA ILE A 130 -12.04 -29.99 -16.44
C ILE A 130 -13.34 -30.57 -16.99
N TYR A 131 -14.45 -29.82 -16.89
CA TYR A 131 -15.76 -30.26 -17.39
C TYR A 131 -15.71 -30.66 -18.87
N LEU A 132 -15.15 -29.80 -19.73
CA LEU A 132 -15.05 -30.07 -21.16
C LEU A 132 -14.16 -31.28 -21.48
N SER A 133 -13.10 -31.52 -20.68
CA SER A 133 -12.25 -32.69 -20.86
C SER A 133 -12.95 -34.02 -20.51
N LEU A 134 -14.00 -33.97 -19.69
CA LEU A 134 -14.79 -35.14 -19.32
C LEU A 134 -15.83 -35.52 -20.39
N GLU A 135 -16.30 -34.56 -21.21
CA GLU A 135 -17.25 -34.82 -22.31
C GLU A 135 -16.58 -35.34 -23.60
N VAL A 136 -15.25 -35.34 -23.67
CA VAL A 136 -14.47 -35.79 -24.85
C VAL A 136 -13.98 -37.25 -24.69
N ASN A 137 -14.33 -37.93 -23.60
CA ASN A 137 -14.16 -39.38 -23.40
C ASN A 137 -15.52 -40.10 -23.31
#